data_AF-A0A6C0CJE5-F1
#
_entry.id   AF-A0A6C0CJE5-F1
#
_cell.length_a   1.000
_cell.length_b   1.000
_cell.length_c   1.000
_cell.angle_alpha   90.00
_cell.angle_beta   90.00
_cell.angle_gamma   90.00
#
_symmetry.space_group_name_H-M   'P 1'
#
loop_
_entity.id
_entity.type
_entity.pdbx_description
1 polymer ?
#
loop_
_entity_poly.entity_id
_entity_poly.type
_entity_poly.pdbx_seq_one_letter_code
_entity_poly.pdbx_strand_id
1 'polypeptide(L)'
;MDISMNEMDNLTLEFFMNKSQYQGLIKKHDIFNDKNFNKEKKFYKKRILDLTKKLFRNEVDDSQLKNNFNGYIKSCCNYLKFIDKSDLMQENYSDSENEPTPLDGLDEVGYNNCDYLIVNKPETKQITMDNFINKKEKKTNIILPEKKNFNLKSQELKTKGLPKKKNINNKYEDKKKT
;
A
#
# COMPACT_ATOMS: atom_id res chain seq x y z
N MET A 1 15.59 -29.40 -21.62
CA MET A 1 15.87 -29.33 -20.18
C MET A 1 15.11 -28.14 -19.66
N ASP A 2 13.99 -28.37 -18.98
CA ASP A 2 13.26 -27.31 -18.30
C ASP A 2 14.05 -26.90 -17.06
N ILE A 3 14.78 -25.80 -17.15
CA ILE A 3 15.45 -25.19 -16.00
C ILE A 3 14.36 -24.37 -15.29
N SER A 4 13.63 -25.04 -14.41
CA SER A 4 12.78 -24.39 -13.41
C SER A 4 13.68 -23.54 -12.50
N MET A 5 13.60 -22.20 -12.60
CA MET A 5 14.30 -21.28 -11.69
C MET A 5 13.89 -21.58 -10.24
N ASN A 6 14.85 -21.82 -9.34
CA ASN A 6 14.55 -21.99 -7.92
C ASN A 6 14.21 -20.64 -7.28
N GLU A 7 13.51 -20.65 -6.13
CA GLU A 7 13.16 -19.44 -5.39
C GLU A 7 14.40 -18.60 -5.00
N MET A 8 15.53 -19.26 -4.71
CA MET A 8 16.80 -18.60 -4.40
C MET A 8 17.41 -17.88 -5.61
N ASP A 9 17.21 -18.40 -6.83
CA ASP A 9 17.67 -17.75 -8.05
C ASP A 9 16.87 -16.46 -8.26
N ASN A 10 15.54 -16.51 -8.08
CA ASN A 10 14.67 -15.33 -8.16
C ASN A 10 15.03 -14.26 -7.13
N LEU A 11 15.32 -14.66 -5.88
CA LEU A 11 15.77 -13.74 -4.84
C LEU A 11 17.10 -13.08 -5.22
N THR A 12 18.04 -13.88 -5.73
CA THR A 12 19.35 -13.39 -6.17
C THR A 12 19.19 -12.39 -7.32
N LEU A 13 18.34 -12.69 -8.30
CA LEU A 13 18.02 -11.81 -9.41
C LEU A 13 17.33 -10.51 -8.94
N GLU A 14 16.45 -10.56 -7.95
CA GLU A 14 15.74 -9.38 -7.44
C GLU A 14 16.66 -8.40 -6.71
N PHE A 15 17.58 -8.92 -5.89
CA PHE A 15 18.45 -8.08 -5.05
C PHE A 15 19.77 -7.69 -5.72
N PHE A 16 20.31 -8.52 -6.62
CA PHE A 16 21.65 -8.29 -7.19
C PHE A 16 21.64 -7.78 -8.64
N MET A 17 20.51 -7.77 -9.34
CA MET A 17 20.44 -7.22 -10.69
C MET A 17 20.13 -5.72 -10.72
N ASN A 18 20.60 -5.07 -11.77
CA ASN A 18 20.15 -3.72 -12.08
C ASN A 18 18.63 -3.72 -12.34
N LYS A 19 17.92 -2.79 -11.70
CA LYS A 19 16.46 -2.62 -11.79
C LYS A 19 15.94 -2.58 -13.24
N SER A 20 16.68 -1.97 -14.17
CA SER A 20 16.30 -1.91 -15.59
C SER A 20 16.36 -3.27 -16.28
N GLN A 21 17.36 -4.08 -15.95
CA GLN A 21 17.58 -5.42 -16.50
C GLN A 21 16.62 -6.44 -15.89
N TYR A 22 16.37 -6.34 -14.58
CA TYR A 22 15.41 -7.17 -13.84
C TYR A 22 13.98 -7.00 -14.39
N GLN A 23 13.55 -5.77 -14.66
CA GLN A 23 12.25 -5.50 -15.28
C GLN A 23 12.08 -6.17 -16.65
N GLY A 24 13.16 -6.28 -17.43
CA GLY A 24 13.14 -6.97 -18.72
C GLY A 24 12.95 -8.49 -18.60
N LEU A 25 13.43 -9.09 -17.50
CA LEU A 25 13.29 -10.52 -17.22
C LEU A 25 11.89 -10.86 -16.70
N ILE A 26 11.33 -10.05 -15.79
CA ILE A 26 9.95 -10.22 -15.31
C ILE A 26 8.95 -10.20 -16.48
N LYS A 27 9.07 -9.22 -17.38
CA LYS A 27 8.15 -9.07 -18.54
C LYS A 27 8.11 -10.29 -19.47
N LYS A 28 9.16 -11.11 -19.48
CA LYS A 28 9.24 -12.35 -20.28
C LYS A 28 8.54 -13.52 -19.59
N HIS A 29 8.47 -13.51 -18.26
CA HIS A 29 7.84 -14.56 -17.46
C HIS A 29 6.37 -14.22 -17.12
N ASP A 30 5.90 -13.03 -17.47
CA ASP A 30 4.53 -12.61 -17.21
C ASP A 30 3.53 -13.41 -18.06
N ILE A 31 2.67 -14.16 -17.36
CA ILE A 31 1.41 -14.78 -17.85
C ILE A 31 0.56 -13.75 -18.65
N PHE A 32 0.76 -12.45 -18.41
CA PHE A 32 0.06 -11.35 -19.06
C PHE A 32 0.42 -11.14 -20.55
N ASN A 33 1.56 -11.64 -21.02
CA ASN A 33 2.02 -11.47 -22.41
C ASN A 33 1.63 -12.61 -23.36
N ASP A 34 0.90 -13.61 -22.89
CA ASP A 34 0.40 -14.65 -23.78
C ASP A 34 -0.69 -14.08 -24.73
N LYS A 35 -0.32 -13.95 -26.00
CA LYS A 35 -1.21 -13.47 -27.06
C LYS A 35 -2.43 -14.38 -27.22
N ASN A 36 -2.31 -15.68 -26.92
CA ASN A 36 -3.42 -16.63 -27.00
C ASN A 36 -4.42 -16.39 -25.88
N PHE A 37 -3.94 -16.27 -24.64
CA PHE A 37 -4.77 -15.92 -23.49
C PHE A 37 -5.57 -14.63 -23.72
N ASN A 38 -4.94 -13.59 -24.29
CA ASN A 38 -5.62 -12.33 -24.57
C ASN A 38 -6.74 -12.45 -25.63
N LYS A 39 -6.59 -13.35 -26.62
CA LYS A 39 -7.64 -13.62 -27.61
C LYS A 39 -8.81 -14.39 -26.98
N GLU A 40 -8.52 -15.43 -26.21
CA GLU A 40 -9.53 -16.23 -25.51
C GLU A 40 -10.29 -15.39 -24.48
N LYS A 41 -9.58 -14.55 -23.71
CA LYS A 41 -10.19 -13.59 -22.77
C LYS A 41 -11.18 -12.66 -23.45
N LYS A 42 -10.85 -12.16 -24.65
CA LYS A 42 -11.77 -11.31 -25.45
C LYS A 42 -12.98 -12.11 -25.94
N PHE A 43 -12.75 -13.34 -26.43
CA PHE A 43 -13.80 -14.22 -26.93
C PHE A 43 -14.79 -14.62 -25.82
N TYR A 44 -14.29 -15.06 -24.67
CA TYR A 44 -15.09 -15.52 -23.53
C TYR A 44 -15.59 -14.40 -22.61
N LYS A 45 -15.26 -13.12 -22.87
CA LYS A 45 -15.61 -11.98 -22.00
C LYS A 45 -17.06 -11.99 -21.50
N LYS A 46 -18.03 -12.23 -22.40
CA LYS A 46 -19.46 -12.24 -22.04
C LYS A 46 -19.81 -13.43 -21.13
N ARG A 47 -19.27 -14.62 -21.43
CA ARG A 47 -19.48 -15.84 -20.62
C ARG A 47 -18.82 -15.73 -19.25
N ILE A 48 -17.62 -15.16 -19.18
CA ILE A 48 -16.92 -14.91 -17.92
C ILE A 48 -17.75 -13.96 -17.03
N LEU A 49 -18.31 -12.88 -17.60
CA LEU A 49 -19.17 -11.95 -16.85
C LEU A 49 -20.47 -12.59 -16.35
N ASP A 50 -21.06 -13.51 -17.10
CA ASP A 50 -22.22 -14.28 -16.65
C ASP A 50 -21.83 -15.27 -15.53
N LEU A 51 -20.70 -15.96 -15.71
CA LEU A 51 -20.16 -16.90 -14.73
C LEU A 51 -19.83 -16.22 -13.40
N THR A 52 -19.21 -15.03 -13.42
CA THR A 52 -18.93 -14.28 -12.18
C THR A 52 -20.21 -13.83 -11.48
N LYS A 53 -21.26 -13.45 -12.22
CA LYS A 53 -22.57 -13.14 -11.63
C LYS A 53 -23.19 -14.37 -10.97
N LYS A 54 -23.11 -15.54 -11.59
CA LYS A 54 -23.59 -16.81 -11.02
C LYS A 54 -22.80 -17.21 -9.78
N LEU A 55 -21.49 -16.99 -9.77
CA LEU A 55 -20.64 -17.20 -8.60
C LEU A 55 -21.05 -16.32 -7.42
N PHE A 56 -21.41 -15.05 -7.65
CA PHE A 56 -21.96 -14.18 -6.60
C PHE A 56 -23.31 -14.67 -6.05
N ARG A 57 -24.09 -15.42 -6.83
CA ARG A 57 -25.37 -16.03 -6.42
C ARG A 57 -25.21 -17.42 -5.81
N ASN A 58 -23.99 -17.96 -5.76
CA ASN A 58 -23.66 -19.32 -5.34
C ASN A 58 -24.33 -20.42 -6.17
N GLU A 59 -24.65 -20.16 -7.44
CA GLU A 59 -25.35 -21.10 -8.35
C GLU A 59 -24.42 -22.09 -9.08
N VAL A 60 -23.11 -22.07 -8.78
CA VAL A 60 -22.10 -22.92 -9.43
C VAL A 60 -21.62 -23.93 -8.40
N ASP A 61 -21.49 -25.21 -8.75
CA ASP A 61 -21.09 -26.25 -7.77
C ASP A 61 -19.59 -26.57 -7.74
N ASP A 62 -18.81 -26.05 -8.69
CA ASP A 62 -17.37 -26.30 -8.73
C ASP A 62 -16.63 -25.61 -7.56
N SER A 63 -16.04 -26.44 -6.70
CA SER A 63 -15.28 -26.02 -5.52
C SER A 63 -13.98 -25.28 -5.88
N GLN A 64 -13.27 -25.73 -6.91
CA GLN A 64 -11.99 -25.12 -7.30
C GLN A 64 -12.21 -23.70 -7.82
N LEU A 65 -13.21 -23.53 -8.68
CA LEU A 65 -13.59 -22.22 -9.20
C LEU A 65 -14.08 -21.28 -8.07
N LYS A 66 -14.87 -21.78 -7.12
CA LYS A 66 -15.27 -21.01 -5.92
C LYS A 66 -14.07 -20.54 -5.10
N ASN A 67 -13.09 -21.42 -4.85
CA ASN A 67 -11.91 -21.08 -4.07
C ASN A 67 -11.06 -20.01 -4.76
N ASN A 68 -10.83 -20.15 -6.07
CA ASN A 68 -10.12 -19.15 -6.86
C ASN A 68 -10.86 -17.80 -6.88
N PHE A 69 -12.19 -17.84 -7.01
CA PHE A 69 -13.03 -16.64 -6.95
C PHE A 69 -12.97 -15.96 -5.58
N ASN A 70 -13.07 -16.71 -4.49
CA ASN A 70 -12.94 -16.18 -3.13
C ASN A 70 -11.55 -15.58 -2.88
N GLY A 71 -10.49 -16.17 -3.43
CA GLY A 71 -9.15 -15.61 -3.43
C GLY A 71 -9.09 -14.25 -4.14
N TYR A 72 -9.71 -14.16 -5.33
CA TYR A 72 -9.85 -12.89 -6.05
C TYR A 72 -10.62 -11.84 -5.23
N ILE A 73 -11.78 -12.20 -4.66
CA ILE A 73 -12.59 -11.30 -3.82
C ILE A 73 -11.81 -10.81 -2.60
N LYS A 74 -11.05 -11.70 -1.93
CA LYS A 74 -10.17 -11.33 -0.81
C LYS A 74 -9.15 -10.27 -1.23
N SER A 75 -8.53 -10.44 -2.39
CA SER A 75 -7.59 -9.47 -2.95
C SER A 75 -8.26 -8.13 -3.27
N CYS A 76 -9.46 -8.15 -3.87
CA CYS A 76 -10.24 -6.94 -4.11
C CYS A 76 -10.59 -6.21 -2.79
N CYS A 77 -11.03 -6.93 -1.76
CA CYS A 77 -11.32 -6.35 -0.46
C CYS A 77 -10.09 -5.72 0.19
N ASN A 78 -8.92 -6.35 0.07
CA ASN A 78 -7.68 -5.81 0.62
C ASN A 78 -7.23 -4.53 -0.12
N TYR A 79 -7.34 -4.52 -1.44
CA TYR A 79 -7.05 -3.34 -2.25
C TYR A 79 -7.95 -2.15 -1.87
N LEU A 80 -9.26 -2.38 -1.74
CA LEU A 80 -10.20 -1.34 -1.33
C LEU A 80 -9.92 -0.83 0.09
N LYS A 81 -9.66 -1.74 1.05
CA LYS A 81 -9.26 -1.35 2.42
C LYS A 81 -7.99 -0.50 2.44
N PHE A 82 -7.05 -0.80 1.55
CA PHE A 82 -5.80 -0.05 1.45
C PHE A 82 -6.09 1.38 0.96
N ILE A 83 -6.87 1.55 -0.10
CA ILE A 83 -7.29 2.87 -0.60
C ILE A 83 -8.05 3.65 0.46
N ASP A 84 -9.04 3.04 1.10
CA ASP A 84 -9.84 3.74 2.11
C ASP A 84 -9.00 4.15 3.32
N LYS A 85 -8.02 3.33 3.71
CA LYS A 85 -7.07 3.67 4.76
C LYS A 85 -6.13 4.79 4.34
N SER A 86 -5.62 4.78 3.11
CA SER A 86 -4.73 5.85 2.63
C SER A 86 -5.46 7.18 2.56
N ASP A 87 -6.69 7.20 2.05
CA ASP A 87 -7.48 8.41 1.91
C ASP A 87 -7.82 9.01 3.27
N LEU A 88 -8.25 8.18 4.22
CA LEU A 88 -8.58 8.63 5.57
C LEU A 88 -7.32 9.09 6.32
N MET A 89 -6.18 8.43 6.09
CA MET A 89 -4.91 8.89 6.63
C MET A 89 -4.50 10.24 6.05
N GLN A 90 -4.69 10.46 4.74
CA GLN A 90 -4.38 11.73 4.07
C GLN A 90 -5.30 12.87 4.53
N GLU A 91 -6.59 12.60 4.75
CA GLU A 91 -7.56 13.58 5.26
C GLU A 91 -7.14 14.18 6.61
N ASN A 92 -6.49 13.39 7.46
CA ASN A 92 -5.96 13.86 8.74
C ASN A 92 -4.82 14.89 8.61
N TYR A 93 -4.22 15.02 7.42
CA TYR A 93 -3.14 15.97 7.12
C TYR A 93 -3.59 17.12 6.21
N SER A 94 -4.87 17.16 5.81
CA SER A 94 -5.40 18.21 4.94
C SER A 94 -5.33 19.61 5.56
N ASP A 95 -5.46 19.72 6.88
CA ASP A 95 -5.37 21.01 7.60
C ASP A 95 -3.92 21.48 7.84
N SER A 96 -2.92 20.68 7.42
CA SER A 96 -1.48 21.02 7.51
C SER A 96 -0.96 21.65 6.21
N GLU A 97 -1.78 22.43 5.50
CA GLU A 97 -1.29 23.46 4.59
C GLU A 97 -0.61 24.55 5.44
N ASN A 98 0.55 24.23 5.98
CA ASN A 98 1.53 25.24 6.32
C ASN A 98 1.87 25.92 5.01
N GLU A 99 1.63 27.23 4.94
CA GLU A 99 2.24 28.16 3.99
C GLU A 99 3.58 27.59 3.48
N PRO A 100 3.83 27.56 2.17
CA PRO A 100 5.11 27.10 1.67
C PRO A 100 6.19 27.98 2.28
N THR A 101 6.84 27.49 3.34
CA THR A 101 8.07 28.11 3.82
C THR A 101 9.00 28.09 2.63
N PRO A 102 9.47 29.25 2.14
CA PRO A 102 10.42 29.28 1.05
C PRO A 102 11.54 28.31 1.40
N LEU A 103 11.77 27.34 0.52
CA LEU A 103 12.86 26.39 0.64
C LEU A 103 14.16 27.10 0.27
N ASP A 104 14.44 28.23 0.93
CA ASP A 104 15.69 28.93 0.85
C ASP A 104 16.72 28.09 1.61
N GLY A 105 17.52 27.34 0.86
CA GLY A 105 18.69 26.65 1.39
C GLY A 105 18.66 25.12 1.38
N LEU A 106 17.96 24.47 0.45
CA LEU A 106 18.45 23.16 0.00
C LEU A 106 19.64 23.39 -0.93
N ASP A 107 20.79 23.69 -0.33
CA ASP A 107 22.06 23.47 -1.01
C ASP A 107 22.07 21.99 -1.43
N GLU A 108 22.42 21.72 -2.69
CA GLU A 108 22.72 20.36 -3.15
C GLU A 108 23.71 19.76 -2.16
N VAL A 109 23.25 18.85 -1.29
CA VAL A 109 24.13 18.14 -0.37
C VAL A 109 24.96 17.19 -1.24
N GLY A 110 26.06 17.70 -1.76
CA GLY A 110 27.04 16.90 -2.48
C GLY A 110 27.47 15.76 -1.58
N TYR A 111 27.61 14.55 -2.14
CA TYR A 111 28.00 13.32 -1.45
C TYR A 111 29.42 13.36 -0.84
N ASN A 112 30.03 14.53 -0.80
CA ASN A 112 31.35 14.76 -0.25
C ASN A 112 31.21 14.69 1.28
N ASN A 113 31.78 13.64 1.87
CA ASN A 113 31.82 13.36 3.32
C ASN A 113 30.55 12.75 3.97
N CYS A 114 29.70 12.05 3.22
CA CYS A 114 28.58 11.27 3.81
C CYS A 114 29.05 10.22 4.82
N ASP A 115 30.26 9.69 4.66
CA ASP A 115 30.86 8.68 5.54
C ASP A 115 30.97 9.17 6.99
N TYR A 116 31.12 10.49 7.20
CA TYR A 116 31.17 11.10 8.53
C TYR A 116 29.89 10.86 9.34
N LEU A 117 28.73 10.82 8.67
CA LEU A 117 27.43 10.62 9.31
C LEU A 117 27.20 9.15 9.70
N ILE A 118 27.91 8.23 9.06
CA ILE A 118 27.85 6.79 9.33
C ILE A 118 28.85 6.41 10.44
N VAL A 119 29.98 7.10 10.51
CA VAL A 119 30.99 6.88 11.54
C VAL A 119 30.53 7.54 12.84
N ASN A 120 30.14 6.71 13.82
CA ASN A 120 30.00 7.14 15.21
C ASN A 120 31.35 7.64 15.72
N LYS A 121 31.58 8.94 15.60
CA LYS A 121 32.72 9.58 16.25
C LYS A 121 32.59 9.36 17.76
N PRO A 122 33.66 8.94 18.44
CA PRO A 122 33.65 8.88 19.88
C PRO A 122 33.57 10.31 20.42
N GLU A 123 32.37 10.78 20.75
CA GLU A 123 32.17 12.00 21.52
C GLU A 123 32.69 11.73 22.93
N THR A 124 33.95 12.11 23.16
CA THR A 124 34.51 12.11 24.50
C THR A 124 33.85 13.25 25.27
N LYS A 125 32.96 12.90 26.22
CA LYS A 125 32.34 13.89 27.09
C LYS A 125 33.45 14.62 27.83
N GLN A 126 33.52 15.94 27.69
CA GLN A 126 34.43 16.74 28.50
C GLN A 126 33.99 16.62 29.96
N ILE A 127 34.87 16.07 30.80
CA ILE A 127 34.59 15.83 32.22
C ILE A 127 34.77 17.17 32.96
N THR A 128 33.67 17.87 33.19
CA THR A 128 33.63 19.04 34.08
C THR A 128 33.09 18.65 35.46
N MET A 129 33.40 19.43 36.49
CA MET A 129 32.98 19.16 37.89
C MET A 129 31.46 19.05 38.04
N ASP A 130 30.70 19.72 37.18
CA ASP A 130 29.24 19.67 37.16
C ASP A 130 28.67 18.29 36.78
N ASN A 131 29.46 17.45 36.08
CA ASN A 131 29.05 16.09 35.71
C ASN A 131 28.97 15.14 36.91
N PHE A 132 29.58 15.49 38.04
CA PHE A 132 29.57 14.70 39.27
C PHE A 132 28.43 15.10 40.22
N ILE A 133 27.65 16.11 39.86
CA ILE A 133 26.53 16.60 40.67
C ILE A 133 25.24 15.90 40.20
N ASN A 134 24.62 15.13 41.10
CA ASN A 134 23.31 14.52 40.83
C ASN A 134 22.21 15.58 40.77
N LYS A 135 21.90 16.10 39.58
CA LYS A 135 20.74 16.97 39.35
C LYS A 135 19.46 16.15 39.30
N LYS A 136 18.45 16.56 40.08
CA LYS A 136 17.08 16.04 39.96
C LYS A 136 16.39 16.75 38.79
N GLU A 137 16.51 16.19 37.60
CA GLU A 137 15.79 16.70 36.44
C GLU A 137 14.30 16.35 36.54
N LYS A 138 13.43 17.34 36.36
CA LYS A 138 11.99 17.13 36.29
C LYS A 138 11.72 16.44 34.96
N LYS A 139 11.28 15.17 34.99
CA LYS A 139 10.87 14.44 33.77
C LYS A 139 9.84 15.29 33.04
N THR A 140 10.19 15.76 31.84
CA THR A 140 9.26 16.42 30.95
C THR A 140 8.27 15.37 30.45
N ASN A 141 6.99 15.73 30.35
CA ASN A 141 6.00 14.84 29.77
C ASN A 141 6.27 14.79 28.26
N ILE A 142 6.98 13.76 27.81
CA ILE A 142 7.22 13.51 26.40
C ILE A 142 5.88 13.07 25.80
N ILE A 143 5.34 13.87 24.87
CA ILE A 143 4.14 13.51 24.11
C ILE A 143 4.58 12.48 23.07
N LEU A 144 4.21 11.23 23.29
CA LEU A 144 4.47 10.15 22.35
C LEU A 144 3.39 10.18 21.25
N PRO A 145 3.74 9.84 19.99
CA PRO A 145 2.76 9.72 18.94
C PRO A 145 1.80 8.56 19.25
N GLU A 146 0.50 8.85 19.20
CA GLU A 146 -0.53 7.84 19.42
C GLU A 146 -0.99 7.20 18.11
N LYS A 147 -1.31 5.91 18.18
CA LYS A 147 -1.87 5.18 17.04
C LYS A 147 -3.35 5.52 16.87
N LYS A 148 -3.68 6.22 15.77
CA LYS A 148 -5.08 6.48 15.39
C LYS A 148 -5.79 5.17 14.97
N ASN A 149 -7.02 4.99 15.44
CA ASN A 149 -7.89 3.87 15.08
C ASN A 149 -8.91 4.33 14.02
N PHE A 150 -8.91 3.69 12.85
CA PHE A 150 -9.77 4.05 11.72
C PHE A 150 -10.90 3.03 11.51
N ASN A 151 -12.14 3.51 11.39
CA ASN A 151 -13.30 2.65 11.16
C ASN A 151 -13.57 2.44 9.66
N LEU A 152 -13.04 1.33 9.12
CA LEU A 152 -13.19 0.94 7.70
C LEU A 152 -14.55 0.32 7.35
N LYS A 153 -15.49 0.18 8.30
CA LYS A 153 -16.83 -0.40 8.07
C LYS A 153 -17.93 0.67 8.03
N SER A 154 -17.59 1.93 7.83
CA SER A 154 -18.58 3.00 7.74
C SER A 154 -19.49 2.82 6.52
N GLN A 155 -20.73 3.26 6.66
CA GLN A 155 -21.76 3.12 5.60
C GLN A 155 -21.40 3.92 4.34
N GLU A 156 -20.59 4.97 4.49
CA GLU A 156 -20.17 5.88 3.43
C GLU A 156 -19.16 5.23 2.47
N LEU A 157 -18.19 4.49 3.03
CA LEU A 157 -17.17 3.77 2.25
C LEU A 157 -17.77 2.66 1.39
N LYS A 158 -18.93 2.11 1.79
CA LYS A 158 -19.63 1.05 1.05
C LYS A 158 -20.05 1.48 -0.37
N THR A 159 -20.37 2.76 -0.58
CA THR A 159 -20.87 3.29 -1.86
C THR A 159 -19.87 4.19 -2.58
N LYS A 160 -18.67 4.37 -2.02
CA LYS A 160 -17.62 5.23 -2.57
C LYS A 160 -17.22 4.76 -3.98
N GLY A 161 -17.17 5.70 -4.92
CA GLY A 161 -16.78 5.44 -6.32
C GLY A 161 -17.85 4.76 -7.21
N LEU A 162 -19.06 4.48 -6.71
CA LEU A 162 -20.14 3.92 -7.52
C LEU A 162 -21.05 5.03 -8.11
N PRO A 163 -21.43 4.95 -9.41
CA PRO A 163 -22.31 5.93 -10.02
C PRO A 163 -23.73 5.80 -9.47
N LYS A 164 -24.33 6.94 -9.09
CA LYS A 164 -25.72 7.01 -8.64
C LYS A 164 -26.66 6.70 -9.80
N LYS A 165 -27.54 5.72 -9.61
CA LYS A 165 -28.62 5.44 -10.56
C LYS A 165 -29.76 6.42 -10.27
N LYS A 166 -30.14 7.23 -11.26
CA LYS A 166 -31.16 8.30 -11.12
C LYS A 166 -32.57 7.78 -10.77
N ASN A 167 -32.85 6.49 -10.98
CA ASN A 167 -34.22 5.93 -10.94
C ASN A 167 -34.46 4.92 -9.79
N ILE A 168 -33.52 4.75 -8.85
CA ILE A 168 -33.66 3.79 -7.74
C ILE A 168 -33.13 4.43 -6.45
N ASN A 169 -33.98 4.59 -5.44
CA ASN A 169 -33.54 5.00 -4.11
C ASN A 169 -32.98 3.78 -3.35
N ASN A 170 -31.73 3.89 -2.88
CA ASN A 170 -31.11 2.85 -2.07
C ASN A 170 -31.40 3.09 -0.58
N LYS A 171 -31.80 2.04 0.16
CA LYS A 171 -32.03 2.06 1.64
C LYS A 171 -30.83 2.53 2.49
N TYR A 172 -29.67 2.65 1.86
CA TYR A 172 -28.41 3.05 2.47
C TYR A 172 -28.19 4.57 2.46
N GLU A 173 -28.97 5.30 1.66
CA GLU A 173 -28.85 6.75 1.47
C GLU A 173 -29.83 7.52 2.37
N ASP A 174 -30.96 6.90 2.77
CA ASP A 174 -32.04 7.54 3.54
C ASP A 174 -31.67 7.89 4.99
N LYS A 175 -30.58 7.33 5.54
CA LYS A 175 -30.19 7.51 6.95
C LYS A 175 -29.44 8.80 7.26
N LYS A 176 -29.11 9.64 6.26
CA LYS A 176 -28.32 10.88 6.46
C LYS A 176 -29.16 12.13 6.77
N LYS A 177 -30.47 12.00 7.03
CA LYS A 177 -31.33 13.12 7.45
C LYS A 177 -31.79 12.94 8.89
N THR A 178 -30.90 13.24 9.84
CA THR A 178 -31.27 13.62 11.21
C THR A 178 -30.15 14.45 11.79
#